data_AF-A0AAW1R7K7-F1
#
_entry.id   AF-A0AAW1R7K7-F1
#
_cell.length_a   1.000
_cell.length_b   1.000
_cell.length_c   1.000
_cell.angle_alpha   90.00
_cell.angle_beta   90.00
_cell.angle_gamma   90.00
#
_symmetry.space_group_name_H-M   'P 1'
#
loop_
_entity.id
_entity.type
_entity.pdbx_description
1 polymer ?
#
loop_
_entity_poly.entity_id
_entity_poly.type
_entity_poly.pdbx_seq_one_letter_code
_entity_poly.pdbx_strand_id
1 'polypeptide(L)'
;MQFLTVAKAVLVVNCAFFIKPEGFPRHKVANIPQNVWELHESYRLVSSLFVHGDINHLVGNMSYVAQGMRTFELRHGSLTTILAVAATAAASEVLYVLVAKVLDRLKWNRRLYRSSVIGFSGVALAMGVRLTRHLLVCIH
;
A
#
# COMPACT_ATOMS: atom_id res chain seq x y z
N MET A 1 15.76 -13.89 -21.60
CA MET A 1 14.67 -14.20 -20.65
C MET A 1 14.22 -12.90 -20.01
N GLN A 2 12.99 -12.43 -20.31
CA GLN A 2 12.45 -11.26 -19.62
C GLN A 2 12.09 -11.68 -18.19
N PHE A 3 12.92 -11.29 -17.22
CA PHE A 3 12.56 -11.43 -15.81
C PHE A 3 11.21 -10.76 -15.56
N LEU A 4 10.34 -11.44 -14.83
CA LEU A 4 9.09 -10.85 -14.34
C LEU A 4 9.48 -9.63 -13.50
N THR A 5 9.24 -8.43 -14.01
CA THR A 5 9.55 -7.18 -13.30
C THR A 5 8.78 -7.15 -11.99
N VAL A 6 9.37 -6.59 -10.92
CA VAL A 6 8.74 -6.50 -9.59
C VAL A 6 7.37 -5.81 -9.70
N ALA A 7 7.27 -4.80 -10.57
CA ALA A 7 6.01 -4.13 -10.87
C ALA A 7 4.92 -5.09 -11.41
N LYS A 8 5.26 -6.02 -12.30
CA LYS A 8 4.31 -7.01 -12.83
C LYS A 8 3.89 -7.99 -11.73
N ALA A 9 4.83 -8.44 -10.89
CA ALA A 9 4.51 -9.33 -9.78
C ALA A 9 3.53 -8.67 -8.80
N VAL A 10 3.80 -7.43 -8.37
CA VAL A 10 2.90 -6.67 -7.49
C VAL A 10 1.53 -6.48 -8.11
N LEU A 11 1.47 -6.16 -9.41
CA LEU A 11 0.21 -5.97 -10.13
C LEU A 11 -0.60 -7.27 -10.22
N VAL A 12 0.05 -8.37 -10.60
CA VAL A 12 -0.60 -9.70 -10.69
C VAL A 12 -1.15 -10.12 -9.33
N VAL A 13 -0.38 -9.96 -8.26
CA VAL A 13 -0.84 -10.31 -6.91
C VAL A 13 -2.06 -9.48 -6.51
N ASN A 14 -2.01 -8.15 -6.64
CA ASN A 14 -3.15 -7.31 -6.26
C ASN A 14 -4.40 -7.58 -7.11
N CYS A 15 -4.24 -7.82 -8.40
CA CYS A 15 -5.35 -8.22 -9.26
C CYS A 15 -5.92 -9.58 -8.86
N ALA A 16 -5.06 -10.57 -8.54
CA ALA A 16 -5.49 -11.90 -8.10
C ALA A 16 -6.32 -11.85 -6.81
N PHE A 17 -5.91 -11.03 -5.84
CA PHE A 17 -6.68 -10.82 -4.61
C PHE A 17 -8.01 -10.10 -4.90
N PHE A 18 -8.04 -9.16 -5.84
CA PHE A 18 -9.28 -8.45 -6.20
C PHE A 18 -10.33 -9.34 -6.88
N ILE A 19 -9.89 -10.24 -7.78
CA ILE A 19 -10.81 -11.12 -8.54
C ILE A 19 -11.19 -12.41 -7.78
N LYS A 20 -10.67 -12.61 -6.56
CA LYS A 20 -10.98 -13.79 -5.75
C LYS A 20 -12.51 -13.95 -5.63
N PRO A 21 -13.08 -15.12 -5.97
CA PRO A 21 -14.50 -15.41 -5.74
C PRO A 21 -14.88 -15.16 -4.28
N GLU A 22 -16.06 -14.58 -4.06
CA GLU A 22 -16.58 -14.14 -2.74
C GLU A 22 -15.81 -12.98 -2.08
N GLY A 23 -14.72 -12.52 -2.69
CA GLY A 23 -13.90 -11.42 -2.18
C GLY A 23 -13.28 -11.71 -0.80
N PHE A 24 -12.97 -10.61 -0.09
CA PHE A 24 -12.48 -10.63 1.28
C PHE A 24 -13.36 -9.75 2.17
N PRO A 25 -13.91 -10.27 3.28
CA PRO A 25 -14.70 -9.45 4.19
C PRO A 25 -13.82 -8.36 4.82
N ARG A 26 -14.12 -7.08 4.53
CA ARG A 26 -13.30 -5.93 4.96
C ARG A 26 -13.01 -5.94 6.46
N HIS A 27 -13.99 -6.29 7.29
CA HIS A 27 -13.82 -6.35 8.75
C HIS A 27 -12.76 -7.37 9.22
N LYS A 28 -12.40 -8.37 8.40
CA LYS A 28 -11.37 -9.37 8.73
C LYS A 28 -9.97 -8.98 8.27
N VAL A 29 -9.87 -8.18 7.21
CA VAL A 29 -8.60 -7.95 6.47
C VAL A 29 -8.13 -6.50 6.47
N ALA A 30 -9.04 -5.55 6.70
CA ALA A 30 -8.71 -4.14 6.74
C ALA A 30 -7.83 -3.81 7.93
N ASN A 31 -6.97 -2.81 7.73
CA ASN A 31 -6.19 -2.21 8.80
C ASN A 31 -7.12 -1.35 9.64
N ILE A 32 -7.45 -1.86 10.83
CA ILE A 32 -8.27 -1.20 11.83
C ILE A 32 -7.34 -0.97 13.04
N PRO A 33 -6.94 0.27 13.33
CA PRO A 33 -5.96 0.56 14.39
C PRO A 33 -6.35 -0.01 15.75
N GLN A 34 -7.65 0.05 16.08
CA GLN A 34 -8.19 -0.57 17.29
C GLN A 34 -7.86 -2.06 17.36
N ASN A 35 -8.14 -2.82 16.31
CA ASN A 35 -7.91 -4.26 16.29
C ASN A 35 -6.42 -4.61 16.33
N VAL A 36 -5.58 -3.84 15.64
CA VAL A 36 -4.13 -4.04 15.66
C VAL A 36 -3.57 -3.87 17.08
N TRP A 37 -4.06 -2.86 17.82
CA TRP A 37 -3.56 -2.56 19.16
C TRP A 37 -4.22 -3.35 20.29
N GLU A 38 -5.54 -3.48 20.28
CA GLU A 38 -6.32 -4.07 21.38
C GLU A 38 -6.51 -5.58 21.23
N LEU A 39 -6.60 -6.06 19.99
CA LEU A 39 -6.81 -7.48 19.68
C LEU A 39 -5.53 -8.15 19.16
N HIS A 40 -4.42 -7.42 19.10
CA HIS A 40 -3.12 -7.90 18.60
C HIS A 40 -3.17 -8.52 17.20
N GLU A 41 -4.12 -8.06 16.36
CA GLU A 41 -4.32 -8.57 15.00
C GLU A 41 -3.32 -7.95 14.00
N SER A 42 -2.02 -8.14 14.24
CA SER A 42 -0.93 -7.52 13.46
C SER A 42 -0.88 -7.97 12.00
N TYR A 43 -1.47 -9.12 11.66
CA TYR A 43 -1.61 -9.59 10.29
C TYR A 43 -2.34 -8.57 9.39
N ARG A 44 -3.17 -7.70 9.97
CA ARG A 44 -3.90 -6.63 9.29
C ARG A 44 -3.01 -5.55 8.68
N LEU A 45 -1.79 -5.38 9.19
CA LEU A 45 -0.78 -4.49 8.62
C LEU A 45 -0.30 -4.95 7.25
N VAL A 46 -0.52 -6.22 6.91
CA VAL A 46 -0.10 -6.81 5.63
C VAL A 46 -1.30 -7.15 4.77
N SER A 47 -2.36 -7.74 5.36
CA SER A 47 -3.54 -8.14 4.57
C SER A 47 -4.30 -6.96 3.96
N SER A 48 -4.27 -5.79 4.60
CA SER A 48 -4.93 -4.56 4.12
C SER A 48 -4.41 -4.12 2.76
N LEU A 49 -3.11 -4.33 2.51
CA LEU A 49 -2.39 -3.87 1.32
C LEU A 49 -2.94 -4.47 0.02
N PHE A 50 -3.47 -5.69 0.08
CA PHE A 50 -3.89 -6.45 -1.11
C PHE A 50 -5.38 -6.31 -1.43
N VAL A 51 -6.15 -5.70 -0.53
CA VAL A 51 -7.61 -5.59 -0.66
C VAL A 51 -7.96 -4.20 -1.14
N HIS A 52 -8.84 -4.10 -2.14
CA HIS A 52 -9.24 -2.82 -2.72
C HIS A 52 -10.75 -2.63 -2.59
N GLY A 53 -11.17 -1.36 -2.50
CA GLY A 53 -12.56 -1.01 -2.23
C GLY A 53 -13.49 -1.25 -3.41
N ASP A 54 -12.99 -0.94 -4.60
CA ASP A 54 -13.68 -1.01 -5.89
C ASP A 54 -12.63 -1.05 -7.01
N ILE A 55 -13.10 -1.16 -8.26
CA ILE A 55 -12.22 -1.26 -9.43
C ILE A 55 -11.42 0.03 -9.68
N ASN A 56 -11.99 1.20 -9.41
CA ASN A 56 -11.30 2.48 -9.62
C ASN A 56 -10.16 2.63 -8.63
N HIS A 57 -10.37 2.22 -7.38
CA HIS A 57 -9.34 2.18 -6.35
C HIS A 57 -8.19 1.23 -6.74
N LEU A 58 -8.49 0.03 -7.24
CA LEU A 58 -7.47 -0.89 -7.74
C LEU A 58 -6.70 -0.31 -8.92
N VAL A 59 -7.41 0.14 -9.96
CA VAL A 59 -6.82 0.66 -11.20
C VAL A 59 -5.96 1.88 -10.91
N GLY A 60 -6.44 2.79 -10.06
CA GLY A 60 -5.68 3.98 -9.64
C GLY A 60 -4.36 3.59 -8.99
N ASN A 61 -4.39 2.77 -7.94
CA ASN A 61 -3.18 2.34 -7.25
C ASN A 61 -2.21 1.62 -8.21
N MET A 62 -2.71 0.65 -8.98
CA MET A 62 -1.87 -0.16 -9.87
C MET A 62 -1.27 0.65 -11.02
N SER A 63 -1.95 1.70 -11.50
CA SER A 63 -1.41 2.58 -12.54
C SER A 63 -0.20 3.37 -12.05
N TYR A 64 -0.26 3.95 -10.85
CA TYR A 64 0.88 4.66 -10.24
C TYR A 64 2.04 3.72 -9.92
N VAL A 65 1.71 2.53 -9.40
CA VAL A 65 2.68 1.46 -9.09
C VAL A 65 3.40 1.00 -10.36
N ALA A 66 2.67 0.69 -11.43
CA ALA A 66 3.26 0.18 -12.67
C ALA A 66 4.23 1.19 -13.31
N GLN A 67 3.85 2.47 -13.34
CA GLN A 67 4.68 3.53 -13.91
C GLN A 67 5.90 3.85 -13.04
N GLY A 68 5.68 4.05 -11.73
CA GLY A 68 6.74 4.42 -10.79
C GLY A 68 7.74 3.29 -10.54
N MET A 69 7.25 2.08 -10.26
CA MET A 69 8.12 0.96 -9.91
C MET A 69 8.95 0.46 -11.10
N ARG A 70 8.39 0.42 -12.32
CA ARG A 70 9.16 0.03 -13.49
C ARG A 70 10.35 0.95 -13.71
N THR A 71 10.12 2.26 -13.59
CA THR A 71 11.18 3.28 -13.74
C THR A 71 12.24 3.14 -12.65
N PHE A 72 11.81 2.89 -11.41
CA PHE A 72 12.71 2.69 -10.28
C PHE A 72 13.54 1.40 -10.42
N GLU A 73 12.91 0.30 -10.85
CA GLU A 73 13.55 -0.99 -11.04
C GLU A 73 14.62 -0.96 -12.13
N LEU A 74 14.36 -0.28 -13.25
CA LEU A 74 15.36 -0.11 -14.30
C LEU A 74 16.61 0.65 -13.85
N ARG A 75 16.47 1.53 -12.83
CA ARG A 75 17.57 2.38 -12.34
C ARG A 75 18.33 1.77 -11.17
N HIS A 76 17.63 1.11 -10.25
CA HIS A 76 18.18 0.66 -8.97
C HIS A 76 18.19 -0.87 -8.81
N GLY A 77 17.66 -1.60 -9.80
CA GLY A 77 17.52 -3.05 -9.77
C GLY A 77 16.30 -3.54 -8.98
N SER A 78 15.98 -4.82 -9.19
CA SER A 78 14.80 -5.47 -8.61
C SER A 78 14.88 -5.58 -7.09
N LEU A 79 16.04 -5.90 -6.51
CA LEU A 79 16.19 -6.05 -5.06
C LEU A 79 15.91 -4.73 -4.32
N THR A 80 16.52 -3.64 -4.76
CA THR A 80 16.28 -2.30 -4.19
C THR A 80 14.82 -1.90 -4.32
N THR A 81 14.17 -2.27 -5.43
CA THR A 81 12.74 -2.02 -5.65
C THR A 81 11.87 -2.78 -4.67
N ILE A 82 12.15 -4.06 -4.44
CA ILE A 82 11.45 -4.89 -3.46
C ILE A 82 11.58 -4.30 -2.06
N LEU A 83 12.81 -3.95 -1.66
CA LEU A 83 13.07 -3.34 -0.35
C LEU A 83 12.37 -2.00 -0.19
N ALA A 84 12.39 -1.15 -1.23
CA ALA A 84 11.70 0.13 -1.20
C ALA A 84 10.19 -0.05 -1.05
N VAL A 85 9.58 -0.97 -1.78
CA VAL A 85 8.15 -1.29 -1.68
C VAL A 85 7.81 -1.81 -0.28
N ALA A 86 8.56 -2.79 0.21
CA ALA A 86 8.35 -3.37 1.54
C ALA A 86 8.48 -2.31 2.64
N ALA A 87 9.51 -1.48 2.57
CA ALA A 87 9.72 -0.39 3.52
C ALA A 87 8.59 0.64 3.47
N THR A 88 8.16 1.05 2.27
CA THR A 88 7.06 2.02 2.14
C THR A 88 5.73 1.46 2.59
N ALA A 89 5.45 0.18 2.32
CA ALA A 89 4.23 -0.49 2.75
C ALA A 89 4.18 -0.61 4.28
N ALA A 90 5.26 -1.11 4.89
CA ALA A 90 5.37 -1.20 6.34
C ALA A 90 5.26 0.18 7.00
N ALA A 91 5.97 1.18 6.46
CA ALA A 91 5.93 2.53 6.98
C ALA A 91 4.52 3.13 6.90
N SER A 92 3.80 2.99 5.78
CA SER A 92 2.45 3.57 5.66
C SER A 92 1.44 2.92 6.61
N GLU A 93 1.46 1.60 6.74
CA GLU A 93 0.52 0.86 7.58
C GLU A 93 0.78 1.09 9.07
N VAL A 94 2.05 1.06 9.48
CA VAL A 94 2.46 1.32 10.86
C VAL A 94 2.21 2.79 11.23
N LEU A 95 2.56 3.72 10.35
CA LEU A 95 2.34 5.15 10.60
C LEU A 95 0.85 5.46 10.76
N TYR A 96 -0.01 4.89 9.90
CA TYR A 96 -1.45 5.06 10.03
C TYR A 96 -1.96 4.61 11.41
N VAL A 97 -1.55 3.42 11.85
CA VAL A 97 -1.94 2.84 13.14
C VAL A 97 -1.41 3.65 14.33
N LEU A 98 -0.17 4.13 14.25
CA LEU A 98 0.43 4.98 15.29
C LEU A 98 -0.27 6.33 15.40
N VAL A 99 -0.48 7.00 14.27
CA VAL A 99 -1.17 8.30 14.22
C VAL A 99 -2.59 8.16 14.77
N ALA A 100 -3.32 7.13 14.34
CA ALA A 100 -4.67 6.88 14.83
C ALA A 100 -4.71 6.64 16.35
N LYS A 101 -3.75 5.91 16.91
CA LYS A 101 -3.64 5.68 18.36
C LYS A 101 -3.32 6.97 19.13
N VAL A 102 -2.39 7.78 18.63
CA VAL A 102 -2.04 9.06 19.27
C VAL A 102 -3.25 9.99 19.28
N LEU A 103 -3.95 10.11 18.15
CA LEU A 103 -5.14 10.96 18.02
C LEU A 103 -6.30 10.48 18.90
N ASP A 104 -6.45 9.18 19.12
CA ASP A 104 -7.42 8.62 20.06
C ASP A 104 -7.04 8.94 21.52
N ARG A 105 -5.77 8.77 21.88
CA ARG A 105 -5.25 9.12 23.22
C ARG A 105 -5.45 10.59 23.57
N LEU A 106 -5.32 11.48 22.58
CA LEU A 106 -5.58 12.92 22.72
C LEU A 106 -7.09 13.26 22.68
N LYS A 107 -7.97 12.28 22.51
CA LYS A 107 -9.43 12.42 22.35
C LYS A 107 -9.85 13.33 21.18
N TRP A 108 -8.97 13.53 20.20
CA TRP A 108 -9.25 14.38 19.04
C TRP A 108 -10.08 13.68 17.98
N ASN A 109 -9.79 12.39 17.72
CA ASN A 109 -10.50 11.67 16.66
C ASN A 109 -10.60 10.16 16.92
N ARG A 110 -11.58 9.78 17.73
CA ARG A 110 -11.91 8.37 17.99
C ARG A 110 -12.46 7.64 16.77
N ARG A 111 -13.00 8.36 15.78
CA ARG A 111 -13.47 7.75 14.52
C ARG A 111 -12.29 7.15 13.76
N LEU A 112 -11.18 7.87 13.63
CA LEU A 112 -10.01 7.40 12.89
C LEU A 112 -9.44 6.10 13.45
N TYR A 113 -9.45 5.92 14.77
CA TYR A 113 -8.97 4.72 15.45
C TYR A 113 -9.83 3.48 15.18
N ARG A 114 -11.11 3.68 14.82
CA ARG A 114 -12.06 2.63 14.45
C ARG A 114 -12.28 2.52 12.94
N SER A 115 -11.65 3.39 12.16
CA SER A 115 -11.78 3.37 10.70
C SER A 115 -11.09 2.14 10.13
N SER A 116 -11.63 1.64 9.02
CA SER A 116 -11.03 0.59 8.23
C SER A 116 -10.32 1.20 7.02
N VAL A 117 -9.03 0.93 6.87
CA VAL A 117 -8.25 1.30 5.68
C VAL A 117 -7.78 0.04 4.96
N ILE A 118 -7.80 0.10 3.63
CA ILE A 118 -7.40 -0.97 2.71
C ILE A 118 -6.70 -0.34 1.51
N GLY A 119 -5.93 -1.14 0.79
CA GLY A 119 -5.36 -0.80 -0.51
C GLY A 119 -3.87 -0.47 -0.44
N PHE A 120 -3.29 -0.36 -1.63
CA PHE A 120 -1.85 -0.16 -1.84
C PHE A 120 -1.45 1.32 -2.02
N SER A 121 -2.31 2.26 -1.60
CA SER A 121 -2.18 3.68 -1.94
C SER A 121 -0.94 4.36 -1.35
N GLY A 122 -0.49 3.96 -0.16
CA GLY A 122 0.74 4.50 0.44
C GLY A 122 1.97 4.22 -0.42
N VAL A 123 2.08 2.99 -0.94
CA VAL A 123 3.14 2.60 -1.86
C VAL A 123 2.96 3.27 -3.23
N ALA A 124 1.72 3.30 -3.74
CA ALA A 124 1.41 3.95 -5.02
C ALA A 124 1.84 5.43 -5.03
N LEU A 125 1.52 6.17 -3.96
CA LEU A 125 1.96 7.55 -3.78
C LEU A 125 3.49 7.66 -3.69
N ALA A 126 4.12 6.81 -2.88
CA ALA A 126 5.56 6.83 -2.70
C ALA A 126 6.33 6.54 -4.01
N MET A 127 5.78 5.70 -4.89
CA MET A 127 6.35 5.41 -6.20
C MET A 127 6.01 6.49 -7.23
N GLY A 128 4.80 7.07 -7.16
CA GLY A 128 4.37 8.19 -8.00
C GLY A 128 5.18 9.48 -7.78
N VAL A 129 5.40 9.88 -6.52
CA VAL A 129 6.19 11.09 -6.18
C VAL A 129 7.64 10.97 -6.67
N ARG A 130 8.22 9.77 -6.60
CA ARG A 130 9.57 9.53 -7.11
C ARG A 130 9.64 9.72 -8.62
N LEU A 131 8.62 9.29 -9.36
CA LEU A 131 8.51 9.56 -10.80
C LEU A 131 8.48 11.06 -11.09
N THR A 132 7.67 11.84 -10.36
CA THR A 132 7.54 13.29 -10.57
C THR A 132 8.83 14.05 -10.26
N ARG A 133 9.52 13.72 -9.15
CA ARG A 133 10.82 14.35 -8.84
C ARG A 133 11.87 14.06 -9.90
N HIS A 134 11.85 12.87 -10.49
CA HIS A 134 12.80 12.54 -11.56
C HIS A 134 12.46 13.21 -12.90
N LEU A 135 11.18 13.36 -13.24
CA LEU A 135 10.78 14.13 -14.42
C LEU A 135 11.18 15.60 -14.29
N LEU A 136 11.03 16.19 -13.10
CA LEU A 136 11.45 17.57 -12.84
C LEU A 136 12.97 17.77 -12.94
N VAL A 137 13.78 16.80 -12.48
CA VAL A 137 15.25 16.87 -12.59
C VAL A 137 15.76 16.68 -14.02
N CYS A 138 15.02 16.00 -14.89
CA CYS A 138 15.40 15.85 -16.31
C CYS A 138 14.94 17.02 -17.20
N ILE A 139 14.18 17.99 -16.67
CA ILE A 139 13.71 19.20 -17.37
C ILE A 139 14.59 20.42 -17.00
N HIS A 140 15.65 20.22 -16.22
CA HIS A 140 16.71 21.21 -15.96
C HIS A 140 18.05 20.63 -16.40
#